data_AF-A0A935WWU0-F1
#
_entry.id   AF-A0A935WWU0-F1
#
_cell.length_a   1.000
_cell.length_b   1.000
_cell.length_c   1.000
_cell.angle_alpha   90.00
_cell.angle_beta   90.00
_cell.angle_gamma   90.00
#
_symmetry.space_group_name_H-M   'P 1'
#
loop_
_entity.id
_entity.type
_entity.pdbx_description
1 polymer ?
#
loop_
_entity_poly.entity_id
_entity_poly.type
_entity_poly.pdbx_seq_one_letter_code
_entity_poly.pdbx_strand_id
1 'polypeptide(L)'
;MKTKRPIPSAAMALMLMLMLMLCTAAACKNNDPAPAAVQEQPQPSLAAGGCQPFEELAGLDHRTPVPLQPMMAWHQKQNMMEHLVAIQRITDSLAREDWEGWRAHRR
;
A
#
# COMPACT_ATOMS: atom_id res chain seq x y z
N MET A 1 -15.01 -24.82 -47.52
CA MET A 1 -14.29 -25.64 -46.54
C MET A 1 -13.09 -24.84 -46.02
N LYS A 2 -13.14 -24.36 -44.77
CA LYS A 2 -12.13 -23.45 -44.17
C LYS A 2 -11.30 -24.27 -43.18
N THR A 3 -10.05 -24.57 -43.50
CA THR A 3 -9.14 -25.34 -42.63
C THR A 3 -8.50 -24.40 -41.61
N LYS A 4 -8.96 -24.44 -40.35
CA LYS A 4 -8.27 -23.84 -39.19
C LYS A 4 -6.98 -24.63 -38.94
N ARG A 5 -5.82 -23.99 -39.10
CA ARG A 5 -4.55 -24.57 -38.61
C ARG A 5 -4.42 -24.26 -37.11
N PRO A 6 -4.13 -25.25 -36.25
CA PRO A 6 -3.95 -25.01 -34.82
C PRO A 6 -2.64 -24.25 -34.58
N ILE A 7 -2.73 -23.19 -33.77
CA ILE A 7 -1.57 -22.40 -33.31
C ILE A 7 -0.72 -23.33 -32.41
N PRO A 8 0.60 -23.47 -32.63
CA PRO A 8 1.43 -24.36 -31.83
C PRO A 8 1.58 -23.80 -30.41
N SER A 9 1.05 -24.55 -29.43
CA SER A 9 1.12 -24.30 -27.98
C SER A 9 2.52 -23.92 -27.47
N ALA A 10 3.58 -24.39 -28.14
CA ALA A 10 4.97 -24.06 -27.84
C ALA A 10 5.30 -22.56 -27.99
N ALA A 11 4.69 -21.86 -28.95
CA ALA A 11 4.95 -20.42 -29.15
C ALA A 11 4.38 -19.57 -28.00
N MET A 12 3.25 -19.99 -27.42
CA MET A 12 2.64 -19.32 -26.28
C MET A 12 3.44 -19.57 -24.99
N ALA A 13 3.93 -20.80 -24.81
CA ALA A 13 4.80 -21.14 -23.68
C ALA A 13 6.13 -20.39 -23.73
N LEU A 14 6.73 -20.23 -24.92
CA LEU A 14 7.96 -19.45 -25.10
C LEU A 14 7.75 -17.96 -24.78
N MET A 15 6.63 -17.38 -25.21
CA MET A 15 6.28 -15.98 -24.90
C MET A 15 6.06 -15.75 -23.41
N LEU A 16 5.38 -16.69 -22.73
CA LEU A 16 5.11 -16.60 -21.29
C LEU A 16 6.41 -16.71 -20.47
N MET A 17 7.31 -17.63 -20.85
CA MET A 17 8.63 -17.78 -20.20
C MET A 17 9.51 -16.55 -20.40
N LEU A 18 9.51 -15.95 -21.60
CA LEU A 18 10.27 -14.74 -21.89
C LEU A 18 9.77 -13.56 -21.04
N MET A 19 8.45 -13.40 -20.89
CA MET A 19 7.85 -12.37 -20.04
C MET A 19 8.17 -12.56 -18.56
N LEU A 20 8.15 -13.80 -18.05
CA LEU A 20 8.51 -14.08 -16.64
C LEU A 20 9.97 -13.72 -16.35
N MET A 21 10.89 -14.00 -17.28
CA MET A 21 12.32 -13.68 -17.13
C MET A 21 12.61 -12.17 -17.15
N LEU A 22 11.82 -11.36 -17.87
CA LEU A 22 12.00 -9.90 -17.87
C LEU A 22 11.52 -9.25 -16.56
N CYS A 23 10.50 -9.81 -15.90
CA CYS A 23 9.95 -9.24 -14.67
C CYS A 23 10.83 -9.46 -13.43
N THR A 24 11.59 -10.56 -13.37
CA THR A 24 12.43 -10.87 -12.20
C THR A 24 13.71 -10.03 -12.12
N ALA A 25 14.21 -9.52 -13.25
CA ALA A 25 15.41 -8.67 -13.29
C ALA A 25 15.20 -7.26 -12.71
N ALA A 26 13.96 -6.78 -12.62
CA ALA A 26 13.65 -5.43 -12.11
C ALA A 26 13.54 -5.37 -10.57
N ALA A 27 13.43 -6.51 -9.88
CA ALA A 27 13.13 -6.55 -8.45
C ALA A 27 14.37 -6.52 -7.52
N CYS A 28 15.58 -6.86 -8.00
CA CYS A 28 16.76 -7.00 -7.14
C CYS A 28 17.69 -5.76 -7.11
N LYS A 29 17.21 -4.59 -7.54
CA LYS A 29 18.06 -3.39 -7.71
C LYS A 29 17.70 -2.20 -6.80
N ASN A 30 17.03 -2.47 -5.67
CA ASN A 30 16.85 -1.52 -4.57
C ASN A 30 17.47 -2.15 -3.30
N ASN A 31 18.78 -1.98 -3.13
CA ASN A 31 19.38 -1.07 -2.15
C ASN A 31 19.15 -1.51 -0.68
N ASP A 32 20.06 -2.36 -0.21
CA ASP A 32 20.43 -2.42 1.20
C ASP A 32 21.10 -1.11 1.63
N PRO A 33 20.78 -0.60 2.83
CA PRO A 33 21.84 -0.04 3.66
C PRO A 33 21.96 -0.79 4.99
N ALA A 34 23.22 -1.05 5.35
CA ALA A 34 23.68 -1.72 6.56
C ALA A 34 23.20 -1.05 7.87
N PRO A 35 23.03 -1.80 8.97
CA PRO A 35 22.70 -1.21 10.27
C PRO A 35 23.93 -0.56 10.90
N ALA A 36 23.98 0.77 10.90
CA ALA A 36 24.88 1.52 11.77
C ALA A 36 24.28 1.58 13.19
N ALA A 37 25.08 1.20 14.17
CA ALA A 37 24.75 1.25 15.59
C ALA A 37 24.32 2.67 16.02
N VAL A 38 23.25 2.76 16.80
CA VAL A 38 22.84 4.00 17.48
C VAL A 38 22.95 3.79 18.99
N GLN A 39 23.78 4.62 19.60
CA GLN A 39 24.05 4.69 21.03
C GLN A 39 22.88 5.36 21.76
N GLU A 40 22.56 4.85 22.95
CA GLU A 40 21.50 5.35 23.83
C GLU A 40 21.92 6.69 24.48
N GLN A 41 21.19 7.77 24.19
CA GLN A 41 21.39 9.09 24.81
C GLN A 41 20.50 9.28 26.07
N PRO A 42 20.92 10.13 27.04
CA PRO A 42 20.25 10.28 28.33
C PRO A 42 18.95 11.09 28.21
N GLN A 43 17.86 10.60 28.82
CA GLN A 43 16.57 11.30 28.85
C GLN A 43 16.55 12.46 29.87
N PRO A 44 16.10 13.67 29.50
CA PRO A 44 15.88 14.74 30.46
C PRO A 44 14.51 14.63 31.14
N SER A 45 14.51 14.92 32.44
CA SER A 45 13.38 14.89 33.36
C SER A 45 12.28 15.91 33.03
N LEU A 46 11.04 15.43 32.95
CA LEU A 46 9.82 16.18 32.65
C LEU A 46 9.44 17.18 33.75
N ALA A 47 9.53 18.48 33.44
CA ALA A 47 8.83 19.54 34.17
C ALA A 47 7.59 19.97 33.38
N ALA A 48 6.43 19.96 34.04
CA ALA A 48 5.13 20.24 33.45
C ALA A 48 5.00 21.71 33.03
N GLY A 49 5.10 21.96 31.72
CA GLY A 49 4.55 23.13 31.03
C GLY A 49 3.66 22.62 29.90
N GLY A 50 2.39 23.05 29.87
CA GLY A 50 1.45 22.65 28.83
C GLY A 50 1.98 22.92 27.41
N CYS A 51 1.57 22.08 26.45
CA CYS A 51 1.81 22.19 25.01
C CYS A 51 3.24 21.98 24.46
N GLN A 52 4.25 21.67 25.28
CA GLN A 52 5.64 21.51 24.80
C GLN A 52 5.83 20.45 23.68
N PRO A 53 5.24 19.23 23.75
CA PRO A 53 5.51 18.21 22.74
C PRO A 53 5.00 18.56 21.34
N PHE A 54 3.89 19.33 21.26
CA PHE A 54 3.29 19.70 19.99
C PHE A 54 4.02 20.87 19.33
N GLU A 55 4.56 21.77 20.14
CA GLU A 55 5.34 22.92 19.68
C GLU A 55 6.74 22.50 19.18
N GLU A 56 7.40 21.58 19.89
CA GLU A 56 8.66 20.97 19.44
C GLU A 56 8.47 20.18 18.14
N LEU A 57 7.37 19.41 18.03
CA LEU A 57 7.02 18.69 16.79
C LEU A 57 6.69 19.63 15.62
N ALA A 58 6.03 20.77 15.88
CA ALA A 58 5.76 21.79 14.87
C ALA A 58 7.04 22.47 14.37
N GLY A 59 8.08 22.56 15.19
CA GLY A 59 9.41 23.04 14.77
C GLY A 59 10.15 22.09 13.84
N LEU A 60 9.86 20.78 13.92
CA LEU A 60 10.45 19.74 13.06
C LEU A 60 9.79 19.68 11.67
N ASP A 61 8.54 20.12 11.55
CA ASP A 61 7.82 20.19 10.27
C ASP A 61 7.76 21.64 9.75
N HIS A 62 8.75 22.00 8.92
CA HIS A 62 8.80 23.31 8.28
C HIS A 62 7.71 23.56 7.23
N ARG A 63 6.81 22.59 6.98
CA ARG A 63 5.73 22.77 6.00
C ARG A 63 4.69 23.73 6.58
N THR A 64 4.25 24.69 5.76
CA THR A 64 3.09 25.51 6.09
C THR A 64 1.87 24.58 6.23
N PRO A 65 1.21 24.54 7.39
CA PRO A 65 0.04 23.68 7.56
C PRO A 65 -1.02 24.10 6.56
N VAL A 66 -1.47 23.13 5.75
CA VAL A 66 -2.56 23.36 4.81
C VAL A 66 -3.79 23.76 5.62
N PRO A 67 -4.49 24.85 5.27
CA PRO A 67 -5.71 25.24 5.95
C PRO A 67 -6.63 24.02 6.02
N LEU A 68 -7.07 23.66 7.24
CA LEU A 68 -7.94 22.51 7.43
C LEU A 68 -9.17 22.71 6.53
N GLN A 69 -9.34 21.82 5.55
CA GLN A 69 -10.50 21.83 4.69
C GLN A 69 -11.76 21.79 5.58
N PRO A 70 -12.88 22.38 5.14
CA PRO A 70 -14.15 22.25 5.84
C PRO A 70 -14.38 20.79 6.22
N MET A 71 -14.76 20.56 7.47
CA MET A 71 -14.99 19.23 7.98
C MET A 71 -15.93 18.49 7.01
N MET A 72 -15.46 17.36 6.47
CA MET A 72 -16.25 16.52 5.58
C MET A 72 -17.64 16.31 6.19
N ALA A 73 -18.68 16.45 5.38
CA ALA A 73 -20.03 16.18 5.87
C ALA A 73 -20.07 14.74 6.40
N TRP A 74 -20.75 14.51 7.52
CA TRP A 74 -20.71 13.22 8.21
C TRP A 74 -20.99 12.02 7.29
N HIS A 75 -21.93 12.17 6.35
CA HIS A 75 -22.24 11.14 5.35
C HIS A 75 -21.06 10.85 4.40
N GLN A 76 -20.24 11.86 4.05
CA GLN A 76 -19.04 11.66 3.23
C GLN A 76 -18.00 10.84 4.00
N LYS A 77 -17.86 11.12 5.30
CA LYS A 77 -16.98 10.33 6.17
C LYS A 77 -17.48 8.90 6.31
N GLN A 78 -18.79 8.70 6.49
CA GLN A 78 -19.39 7.37 6.58
C GLN A 78 -19.20 6.57 5.29
N ASN A 79 -19.48 7.16 4.13
CA ASN A 79 -19.28 6.50 2.83
C ASN A 79 -17.82 6.11 2.62
N MET A 80 -16.88 6.97 3.02
CA MET A 80 -15.46 6.67 2.93
C MET A 80 -15.07 5.48 3.83
N MET A 81 -15.59 5.44 5.06
CA MET A 81 -15.38 4.31 5.97
C MET A 81 -15.92 3.00 5.39
N GLU A 82 -17.11 3.02 4.79
CA GLU A 82 -17.72 1.86 4.15
C GLU A 82 -16.90 1.37 2.95
N HIS A 83 -16.38 2.29 2.13
CA HIS A 83 -15.48 1.95 1.03
C HIS A 83 -14.17 1.31 1.50
N LEU A 84 -13.55 1.85 2.55
CA LEU A 84 -12.33 1.27 3.12
C LEU A 84 -12.57 -0.15 3.66
N VAL A 85 -13.71 -0.38 4.32
CA VAL A 85 -14.10 -1.72 4.78
C VAL A 85 -14.30 -2.68 3.62
N ALA A 86 -14.92 -2.24 2.51
CA ALA A 86 -15.08 -3.08 1.32
C ALA A 86 -13.72 -3.49 0.71
N ILE A 87 -12.78 -2.55 0.59
CA ILE A 87 -11.42 -2.83 0.09
C ILE A 87 -10.70 -3.84 0.99
N GLN A 88 -10.80 -3.66 2.31
CA GLN A 88 -10.19 -4.59 3.26
C GLN A 88 -10.75 -6.01 3.10
N ARG A 89 -12.07 -6.16 2.93
CA ARG A 89 -12.71 -7.45 2.71
C ARG A 89 -12.28 -8.10 1.40
N ILE A 90 -12.21 -7.33 0.31
CA ILE A 90 -11.74 -7.83 -0.99
C ILE A 90 -10.29 -8.33 -0.87
N THR A 91 -9.43 -7.54 -0.22
CA THR A 91 -8.01 -7.88 -0.03
C THR A 91 -7.86 -9.14 0.81
N ASP A 92 -8.66 -9.29 1.87
CA ASP A 92 -8.66 -10.47 2.74
C ASP A 92 -9.16 -11.74 2.01
N SER A 93 -10.23 -11.64 1.21
CA SER A 93 -10.70 -12.74 0.36
C SER A 93 -9.66 -13.14 -0.68
N LEU A 94 -8.97 -12.18 -1.30
CA LEU A 94 -7.88 -12.44 -2.25
C LEU A 94 -6.70 -13.15 -1.57
N ALA A 95 -6.33 -12.73 -0.36
CA ALA A 95 -5.25 -13.35 0.41
C ALA A 95 -5.57 -14.79 0.83
N ARG A 96 -6.85 -15.14 1.00
CA ARG A 96 -7.32 -16.48 1.36
C ARG A 96 -7.72 -17.34 0.15
N GLU A 97 -7.54 -16.85 -1.07
CA GLU A 97 -8.02 -17.50 -2.30
C GLU A 97 -9.53 -17.82 -2.29
N ASP A 98 -10.32 -17.04 -1.55
CA ASP A 98 -11.78 -17.19 -1.47
C ASP A 98 -12.47 -16.52 -2.66
N TRP A 99 -12.44 -17.20 -3.80
CA TRP A 99 -13.02 -16.74 -5.07
C TRP A 99 -14.57 -16.73 -5.06
N GLU A 100 -15.21 -17.50 -4.18
CA GLU A 100 -16.66 -17.51 -4.02
C GLU A 100 -17.14 -16.29 -3.22
N GLY A 101 -16.48 -15.99 -2.09
CA GLY A 101 -16.75 -14.80 -1.29
C GLY A 101 -16.57 -13.50 -2.09
N TRP A 102 -15.53 -13.41 -2.92
CA TRP A 102 -15.33 -12.26 -3.82
C TRP A 102 -16.45 -12.10 -4.86
N ARG A 103 -16.95 -13.21 -5.44
CA ARG A 103 -18.06 -13.18 -6.40
C ARG A 103 -19.39 -12.79 -5.74
N ALA A 104 -19.61 -13.21 -4.49
CA ALA A 104 -20.78 -12.80 -3.73
C ALA A 104 -20.82 -11.30 -3.45
N HIS A 105 -19.66 -10.65 -3.24
CA HIS A 105 -19.57 -9.21 -2.96
C HIS A 105 -19.87 -8.31 -4.18
N ARG A 106 -19.77 -8.82 -5.42
CA ARG A 106 -19.94 -8.04 -6.66
C ARG A 106 -21.38 -8.03 -7.22
N ARG A 107 -22.31 -8.77 -6.62
CA ARG A 107 -23.71 -8.79 -7.04
C ARG A 107 -24.51 -7.75 -6.26
#